data_AF-A0A842VRY2-F1
#
_entry.id   AF-A0A842VRY2-F1
#
_cell.length_a   1.000
_cell.length_b   1.000
_cell.length_c   1.000
_cell.angle_alpha   90.00
_cell.angle_beta   90.00
_cell.angle_gamma   90.00
#
_symmetry.space_group_name_H-M   'P 1'
#
loop_
_entity.id
_entity.type
_entity.pdbx_description
1 polymer ?
#
loop_
_entity_poly.entity_id
_entity_poly.type
_entity_poly.pdbx_seq_one_letter_code
_entity_poly.pdbx_strand_id
1 'polypeptide(L)' 'MNDGELCPNCGEEIEDVLFSCEICGNAICIECANICKKCGDYFCDSCYVEHTNK' A
#
# COMPACT_ATOMS: atom_id res chain seq x y z
N MET A 1 -8.52 24.30 6.50
CA MET A 1 -9.28 23.12 6.07
C MET A 1 -8.21 22.15 5.63
N ASN A 2 -7.83 21.21 6.50
CA ASN A 2 -6.98 20.10 6.08
C ASN A 2 -7.98 19.07 5.55
N ASP A 3 -8.22 19.11 4.24
CA ASP A 3 -8.92 18.02 3.57
C ASP A 3 -7.90 16.88 3.57
N GLY A 4 -8.04 15.94 4.52
CA GLY A 4 -7.23 14.73 4.52
C GLY A 4 -7.47 14.05 3.18
N GLU A 5 -6.43 13.90 2.36
CA GLU A 5 -6.58 13.24 1.08
C GLU A 5 -7.09 11.83 1.34
N LEU A 6 -8.27 11.48 0.81
CA LEU A 6 -8.79 10.12 0.95
C LEU A 6 -8.10 9.21 -0.05
N CYS A 7 -7.76 8.01 0.39
CA CYS A 7 -7.21 7.00 -0.49
C CYS A 7 -8.24 6.67 -1.57
N PRO A 8 -7.93 6.82 -2.86
CA PRO A 8 -8.89 6.51 -3.92
C PRO A 8 -9.19 5.01 -4.03
N ASN A 9 -8.40 4.15 -3.36
CA ASN A 9 -8.57 2.70 -3.37
C ASN A 9 -9.51 2.20 -2.25
N CYS A 10 -9.32 2.66 -1.00
CA CYS A 10 -10.13 2.21 0.14
C CYS A 10 -11.07 3.28 0.73
N GLY A 11 -10.89 4.55 0.40
CA GLY A 11 -11.68 5.67 0.94
C GLY A 11 -11.29 6.11 2.35
N GLU A 12 -10.27 5.49 2.94
CA GLU A 12 -9.70 5.88 4.24
C GLU A 12 -8.85 7.15 4.10
N GLU A 13 -8.71 7.92 5.18
CA GLU A 13 -7.77 9.05 5.19
C GLU A 13 -6.35 8.56 4.91
N ILE A 14 -5.69 9.16 3.92
CA ILE A 14 -4.25 9.06 3.77
C ILE A 14 -3.66 9.83 4.93
N GLU A 15 -3.34 9.12 6.02
CA GLU A 15 -2.36 9.61 6.98
C GLU A 15 -1.07 9.91 6.20
N ASP A 16 -0.28 10.92 6.63
CA ASP A 16 0.88 11.49 5.92
C ASP A 16 1.92 10.47 5.38
N VAL A 17 1.80 9.18 5.74
CA VAL A 17 2.68 8.10 5.31
C VAL A 17 2.02 7.26 4.21
N LEU A 18 2.44 7.50 2.97
CA LEU A 18 2.26 6.59 1.85
C LEU A 18 3.46 5.66 1.72
N PHE A 19 3.21 4.38 1.47
CA PHE A 19 4.21 3.39 1.13
C PHE A 19 4.30 3.23 -0.38
N SER A 20 5.46 2.86 -0.88
CA SER A 20 5.64 2.53 -2.30
C SER A 20 5.65 1.01 -2.44
N CYS A 21 4.86 0.49 -3.38
CA CYS A 21 4.93 -0.93 -3.71
C CYS A 21 6.29 -1.27 -4.32
N GLU A 22 6.99 -2.25 -3.75
CA GLU A 22 8.35 -2.63 -4.20
C GLU A 22 8.39 -3.24 -5.62
N ILE A 23 7.25 -3.71 -6.15
CA ILE A 23 7.17 -4.31 -7.48
C ILE A 23 6.78 -3.30 -8.55
N CYS A 24 5.71 -2.54 -8.35
CA CYS A 24 5.16 -1.65 -9.37
C CYS A 24 5.41 -0.16 -9.11
N GLY A 25 5.86 0.22 -7.90
CA GLY A 25 6.09 1.60 -7.51
C GLY A 25 4.82 2.40 -7.19
N ASN A 26 3.63 1.78 -7.21
CA ASN A 26 2.40 2.48 -6.83
C ASN A 26 2.44 2.95 -5.38
N ALA A 27 1.98 4.17 -5.14
CA ALA A 27 1.75 4.68 -3.80
C ALA A 27 0.52 4.01 -3.19
N ILE A 28 0.65 3.51 -1.96
CA ILE A 28 -0.34 2.73 -1.22
C ILE A 28 -0.40 3.27 0.21
N CYS A 29 -1.61 3.51 0.73
CA CYS A 29 -1.79 3.88 2.14
C CYS A 29 -1.57 2.66 3.05
N ILE A 30 -1.44 2.90 4.35
CA ILE A 30 -1.25 1.85 5.37
C ILE A 30 -2.32 0.74 5.27
N GLU A 31 -3.57 1.10 5.02
CA GLU A 31 -4.69 0.15 4.92
C GLU A 31 -4.68 -0.69 3.64
N CYS A 32 -4.10 -0.18 2.56
CA CYS A 32 -3.94 -0.90 1.29
C CYS A 32 -2.58 -1.58 1.15
N ALA A 33 -1.66 -1.34 2.08
CA ALA A 33 -0.31 -1.85 2.02
C ALA A 33 -0.22 -3.22 2.69
N ASN A 34 0.11 -4.22 1.90
CA ASN A 34 0.42 -5.56 2.40
C ASN A 34 1.91 -5.68 2.71
N ILE A 35 2.24 -6.05 3.94
CA ILE A 35 3.63 -6.26 4.37
C ILE A 35 3.98 -7.74 4.28
N CYS A 36 5.02 -8.07 3.51
CA CYS A 36 5.51 -9.44 3.46
C CYS A 36 6.33 -9.77 4.71
N LYS A 37 5.89 -10.76 5.48
CA LYS A 37 6.61 -11.19 6.70
C LYS A 37 7.97 -11.85 6.46
N LYS A 38 8.30 -12.19 5.20
CA LYS A 38 9.58 -12.81 4.84
C LYS A 38 10.66 -11.78 4.50
N CYS A 39 10.33 -10.76 3.71
CA CYS A 39 11.28 -9.72 3.30
C CYS A 39 11.10 -8.39 4.04
N GLY A 40 9.91 -8.08 4.55
CA GLY A 40 9.59 -6.84 5.25
C GLY A 40 9.13 -5.69 4.34
N ASP A 41 8.99 -5.95 3.03
CA ASP A 41 8.62 -4.93 2.05
C ASP A 41 7.09 -4.75 1.93
N TYR A 42 6.71 -3.59 1.37
CA TYR A 42 5.33 -3.17 1.16
C TYR A 42 4.87 -3.45 -0.28
N PHE A 43 3.66 -3.99 -0.42
CA PHE A 43 3.09 -4.35 -1.71
C PHE A 43 1.61 -3.94 -1.80
N CYS A 44 1.14 -3.56 -2.98
CA CYS A 44 -0.29 -3.46 -3.24
C CYS A 44 -0.92 -4.86 -3.32
N ASP A 45 -2.24 -4.98 -3.16
CA ASP A 45 -2.94 -6.28 -3.17
C ASP A 45 -2.56 -7.17 -4.36
N SER A 46 -2.56 -6.61 -5.58
CA SER A 46 -2.23 -7.38 -6.79
C SER A 46 -0.80 -7.92 -6.73
N CYS A 47 0.18 -7.06 -6.44
CA CYS A 47 1.58 -7.46 -6.39
C CYS A 47 1.89 -8.36 -5.18
N TYR A 48 1.15 -8.23 -4.08
CA TYR A 48 1.32 -9.09 -2.90
C TYR A 48 0.92 -10.53 -3.17
N VAL A 49 -0.21 -10.74 -3.85
CA VAL A 49 -0.65 -12.08 -4.27
C VAL A 49 0.35 -12.71 -5.23
N GLU A 50 0.85 -11.96 -6.21
CA GLU A 50 1.89 -12.45 -7.13
C GLU A 50 3.22 -12.74 -6.41
N HIS A 51 3.60 -11.92 -5.44
CA HIS A 51 4.81 -12.09 -4.65
C HIS A 51 4.75 -13.33 -3.75
N THR A 52 3.60 -13.57 -3.10
CA THR A 52 3.43 -14.66 -2.12
C THR A 52 3.13 -16.01 -2.75
N ASN A 53 2.63 -16.05 -3.99
CA ASN A 53 2.41 -17.28 -4.75
C ASN A 53 3.67 -17.84 -5.44
N LYS A 54 4.82 -17.20 -5.28
CA LYS A 54 6.14 -17.71 -5.69
C LYS A 54 6.85 -18.41 -4.53
#